data_AF-A0AAV6W007-F1
#
_entry.id   AF-A0AAV6W007-F1
#
_cell.length_a   1.000
_cell.length_b   1.000
_cell.length_c   1.000
_cell.angle_alpha   90.00
_cell.angle_beta   90.00
_cell.angle_gamma   90.00
#
_symmetry.space_group_name_H-M   'P 1'
#
loop_
_entity.id
_entity.type
_entity.pdbx_description
1 polymer ?
#
loop_
_entity_poly.entity_id
_entity_poly.type
_entity_poly.pdbx_seq_one_letter_code
_entity_poly.pdbx_strand_id
1 'polypeptide(L)'
;MKQLFTAALDVYNEFESGNFVIKSTKTHSNQTTEDQALELVNKKGKTSGGLIGISRIELTYNLRSKLAEDKRRMLGLADLEDFDEQPHIEIGTQRIDRDEHDVIALKEQFEFGDVFSDTSHLLNISTKEVASEDIQNDLLTAFERGKFATEAFIDERMQPDSNVTIFNTIPRHNSKTFKSLG
;
A
#
# COMPACT_ATOMS: atom_id res chain seq x y z
N MET A 1 -36.20 20.96 9.78
CA MET A 1 -37.14 21.86 9.07
C MET A 1 -38.19 22.52 9.96
N LYS A 2 -38.52 22.03 11.17
CA LYS A 2 -39.64 22.55 11.99
C LYS A 2 -39.45 23.95 12.63
N GLN A 3 -38.44 24.73 12.29
CA GLN A 3 -38.19 26.06 12.88
C GLN A 3 -37.81 27.14 11.85
N LEU A 4 -37.82 26.83 10.55
CA LEU A 4 -37.42 27.80 9.53
C LEU A 4 -38.44 28.95 9.43
N PHE A 5 -39.73 28.64 9.57
CA PHE A 5 -40.82 29.61 9.54
C PHE A 5 -40.73 30.69 10.64
N THR A 6 -40.12 30.36 11.79
CA THR A 6 -39.94 31.29 12.91
C THR A 6 -38.58 31.98 12.90
N ALA A 7 -37.53 31.31 12.44
CA ALA A 7 -36.17 31.85 12.48
C ALA A 7 -35.81 32.71 11.25
N ALA A 8 -36.39 32.42 10.08
CA ALA A 8 -36.10 33.11 8.83
C ALA A 8 -37.28 32.98 7.85
N LEU A 9 -38.32 33.80 8.09
CA LEU A 9 -39.59 33.73 7.36
C LEU A 9 -39.42 33.95 5.84
N ASP A 10 -38.56 34.89 5.44
CA ASP A 10 -38.33 35.20 4.03
C ASP A 10 -37.73 34.00 3.28
N VAL A 11 -36.78 33.30 3.91
CA VAL A 11 -36.17 32.08 3.37
C VAL A 11 -37.20 30.97 3.25
N TYR A 12 -38.06 30.79 4.27
CA TYR A 12 -39.15 29.83 4.24
C TYR A 12 -40.12 30.09 3.07
N ASN A 13 -40.49 31.35 2.85
CA ASN A 13 -41.39 31.74 1.76
C ASN A 13 -40.78 31.49 0.38
N GLU A 14 -39.49 31.74 0.19
CA GLU A 14 -38.78 31.43 -1.07
C GLU A 14 -38.69 29.92 -1.33
N PHE A 15 -38.50 29.11 -0.27
CA PHE A 15 -38.53 27.64 -0.38
C PHE A 15 -39.92 27.12 -0.76
N GLU A 16 -40.99 27.61 -0.09
CA GLU A 16 -42.37 27.26 -0.43
C GLU A 16 -42.76 27.70 -1.85
N SER A 17 -42.21 28.84 -2.30
CA SER A 17 -42.43 29.35 -3.66
C SER A 17 -41.63 28.61 -4.73
N GLY A 18 -40.74 27.68 -4.35
CA GLY A 18 -39.93 26.90 -5.29
C GLY A 18 -38.77 27.68 -5.91
N ASN A 19 -38.43 28.85 -5.39
CA ASN A 19 -37.39 29.75 -5.93
C ASN A 19 -35.98 29.33 -5.49
N PHE A 20 -35.69 28.03 -5.56
CA PHE A 20 -34.36 27.50 -5.25
C PHE A 20 -33.83 26.70 -6.44
N VAL A 21 -32.55 26.94 -6.76
CA VAL A 21 -31.92 26.28 -7.89
C VAL A 21 -31.49 24.88 -7.49
N ILE A 22 -32.16 23.87 -8.01
CA ILE A 22 -31.70 22.48 -7.92
C ILE A 22 -30.70 22.25 -9.05
N LYS A 23 -29.42 22.04 -8.71
CA LYS A 23 -28.43 21.57 -9.66
C LYS A 23 -28.31 20.06 -9.54
N SER A 24 -28.83 19.35 -10.54
CA SER A 24 -28.62 17.92 -10.71
C SER A 24 -27.36 17.68 -11.55
N THR A 25 -26.54 16.71 -11.14
CA THR A 25 -25.41 16.20 -11.94
C THR A 25 -25.70 14.76 -12.32
N LYS A 26 -25.44 14.39 -13.58
CA LYS A 26 -25.59 13.01 -14.08
C LYS A 26 -24.48 12.07 -13.57
N THR A 27 -23.45 12.63 -12.94
CA THR A 27 -22.36 11.89 -12.30
C THR A 27 -22.73 11.58 -10.85
N HIS A 28 -22.41 10.36 -10.40
CA HIS A 28 -22.71 9.88 -9.05
C HIS A 28 -22.02 10.73 -7.98
N SER A 29 -22.77 11.48 -7.17
CA SER A 29 -22.24 12.13 -5.96
C SER A 29 -22.38 11.22 -4.74
N ASN A 30 -21.89 9.98 -4.84
CA ASN A 30 -21.99 9.02 -3.74
C ASN A 30 -20.81 9.11 -2.77
N GLN A 31 -19.80 9.93 -3.08
CA GLN A 31 -18.67 10.17 -2.19
C GLN A 31 -18.72 11.59 -1.68
N THR A 32 -18.88 11.73 -0.36
CA THR A 32 -18.50 12.97 0.31
C THR A 32 -16.98 12.94 0.36
N THR A 33 -16.32 13.95 -0.22
CA THR A 33 -14.85 14.01 -0.20
C THR A 33 -14.34 13.94 1.23
N GLU A 34 -13.13 13.40 1.42
CA GLU A 34 -12.55 13.25 2.76
C GLU A 34 -12.59 14.57 3.52
N ASP A 35 -12.27 15.67 2.83
CA ASP A 35 -12.32 17.03 3.34
C ASP A 35 -13.70 17.45 3.84
N GLN A 36 -14.77 17.17 3.07
CA GLN A 36 -16.14 17.53 3.45
C GLN A 36 -16.64 16.71 4.65
N ALA A 37 -16.27 15.43 4.73
CA ALA A 37 -16.62 14.58 5.87
C ALA A 37 -15.84 14.98 7.13
N LEU A 38 -14.55 15.28 6.98
CA LEU A 38 -13.69 15.78 8.05
C LEU A 38 -14.17 17.15 8.53
N GLU A 39 -14.59 18.03 7.62
CA GLU A 39 -15.14 19.34 7.94
C GLU A 39 -16.44 19.25 8.73
N LEU A 40 -17.32 18.28 8.41
CA LEU A 40 -18.54 18.04 9.19
C LEU A 40 -18.23 17.56 10.62
N VAL A 41 -17.27 16.65 10.78
CA VAL A 41 -16.79 16.18 12.09
C VAL A 41 -16.19 17.35 12.86
N ASN A 42 -15.33 18.14 12.22
CA ASN A 42 -14.73 19.33 12.80
C ASN A 42 -15.79 20.36 13.20
N LYS A 43 -16.84 20.57 12.39
CA LYS A 43 -17.94 21.48 12.72
C LYS A 43 -18.73 21.01 13.94
N LYS A 44 -18.94 19.70 14.10
CA LYS A 44 -19.62 19.13 15.28
C LYS A 44 -18.72 19.09 16.52
N GLY A 45 -17.40 18.92 16.35
CA GLY A 45 -16.42 18.84 17.43
C GLY A 45 -15.88 20.20 17.90
N LYS A 46 -16.02 21.27 17.10
CA LYS A 46 -15.67 22.65 17.47
C LYS A 46 -16.75 23.25 18.37
N THR A 47 -16.83 22.81 19.62
CA THR A 47 -17.38 23.61 20.72
C THR A 47 -16.32 24.62 21.20
N SER A 48 -16.77 25.67 21.91
CA SER A 48 -16.01 26.87 22.33
C SER A 48 -14.83 26.66 23.29
N GLY A 49 -14.20 25.47 23.26
CA GLY A 49 -12.96 25.13 23.93
C GLY A 49 -12.27 23.86 23.37
N GLY A 50 -12.59 23.46 22.12
CA GLY A 50 -12.25 22.13 21.58
C GLY A 50 -10.82 21.99 21.05
N LEU A 51 -10.13 20.95 21.53
CA LEU A 51 -8.83 20.44 21.07
C LEU A 51 -8.75 20.29 19.54
N ILE A 52 -7.74 20.89 18.94
CA ILE A 52 -7.36 20.77 17.53
C ILE A 52 -6.46 19.53 17.38
N GLY A 53 -6.77 18.64 16.43
CA GLY A 53 -5.79 17.65 15.95
C GLY A 53 -6.11 16.16 16.09
N ILE A 54 -7.33 15.75 16.46
CA ILE A 54 -7.68 14.30 16.45
C ILE A 54 -8.13 13.90 15.04
N SER A 55 -7.18 13.65 14.15
CA SER A 55 -7.41 13.05 12.83
C SER A 55 -7.47 11.52 12.95
N ARG A 56 -8.50 10.97 13.60
CA ARG A 56 -8.71 9.51 13.59
C ARG A 56 -9.59 9.11 12.41
N ILE A 57 -8.91 8.72 11.34
CA ILE A 57 -9.45 8.31 10.03
C ILE A 57 -10.52 7.21 10.16
N GLU A 58 -10.39 6.32 11.16
CA GLU A 58 -11.28 5.18 11.42
C GLU A 58 -12.72 5.57 11.79
N LEU A 59 -12.92 6.70 12.49
CA LEU A 59 -14.27 7.18 12.83
C LEU A 59 -14.99 7.78 11.61
N THR A 60 -14.25 8.18 10.58
CA THR A 60 -14.79 8.81 9.37
C THR A 60 -15.54 7.82 8.49
N TYR A 61 -15.17 6.54 8.47
CA TYR A 61 -15.79 5.53 7.59
C TYR A 61 -17.28 5.34 7.91
N ASN A 62 -17.62 5.09 9.18
CA ASN A 62 -19.01 4.89 9.61
C ASN A 62 -19.87 6.14 9.35
N LEU A 63 -19.30 7.33 9.57
CA LEU A 63 -19.96 8.61 9.28
C LEU A 63 -20.13 8.85 7.77
N ARG A 64 -19.14 8.51 6.95
CA ARG A 64 -19.22 8.57 5.48
C ARG A 64 -20.28 7.63 4.94
N SER A 65 -20.32 6.41 5.46
CA SER A 65 -21.34 5.42 5.12
C SER A 65 -22.73 5.93 5.49
N LYS A 66 -22.90 6.45 6.71
CA LYS A 66 -24.20 6.97 7.15
C LYS A 66 -24.66 8.20 6.38
N LEU A 67 -23.74 9.12 6.07
CA LEU A 67 -24.06 10.31 5.28
C LEU A 67 -24.40 9.96 3.82
N ALA A 68 -23.73 8.96 3.25
CA ALA A 68 -24.05 8.45 1.92
C ALA A 68 -25.44 7.80 1.90
N GLU A 69 -25.76 6.98 2.91
CA GLU A 69 -27.09 6.36 3.09
C GLU A 69 -28.19 7.43 3.24
N ASP A 70 -27.98 8.44 4.09
CA ASP A 70 -28.95 9.52 4.31
C ASP A 70 -29.15 10.37 3.04
N LYS A 71 -28.07 10.63 2.27
CA LYS A 71 -28.16 11.30 0.95
C LYS A 71 -28.95 10.45 -0.05
N ARG A 72 -28.72 9.14 -0.12
CA ARG A 72 -29.48 8.22 -0.99
C ARG A 72 -30.97 8.27 -0.65
N ARG A 73 -31.31 8.21 0.64
CA ARG A 73 -32.69 8.32 1.10
C ARG A 73 -33.33 9.66 0.73
N MET A 74 -32.61 10.78 0.87
CA MET A 74 -33.12 12.10 0.47
C MET A 74 -33.35 12.22 -1.03
N LEU A 75 -32.56 11.53 -1.86
CA LEU A 75 -32.69 11.53 -3.32
C LEU A 75 -33.68 10.48 -3.85
N GLY A 76 -34.34 9.71 -2.97
CA GLY A 76 -35.27 8.64 -3.36
C GLY A 76 -34.57 7.41 -3.97
N LEU A 77 -33.27 7.26 -3.74
CA LEU A 77 -32.42 6.18 -4.28
C LEU A 77 -32.19 5.06 -3.26
N ALA A 78 -33.02 4.96 -2.23
CA ALA A 78 -32.84 4.01 -1.14
C ALA A 78 -33.09 2.55 -1.56
N ASP A 79 -33.96 2.34 -2.55
CA ASP A 79 -34.43 1.01 -2.99
C ASP A 79 -33.78 0.57 -4.31
N LEU A 80 -32.79 1.32 -4.82
CA LEU A 80 -32.01 0.91 -5.98
C LEU A 80 -30.89 -0.03 -5.51
N GLU A 81 -31.20 -1.32 -5.46
CA GLU A 81 -30.26 -2.42 -5.15
C GLU A 81 -29.08 -2.48 -6.15
N ASP A 82 -29.20 -1.82 -7.31
CA ASP A 82 -28.28 -1.94 -8.46
C ASP A 82 -26.91 -1.24 -8.30
N PHE A 83 -26.55 -0.71 -7.12
CA PHE A 83 -25.25 -0.03 -6.92
C PHE A 83 -24.22 -0.80 -6.10
N ASP A 84 -24.57 -1.96 -5.54
CA ASP A 84 -23.60 -2.89 -4.91
C ASP A 84 -22.84 -3.73 -5.96
N GLU A 85 -23.13 -3.55 -7.25
CA GLU A 85 -22.45 -4.23 -8.36
C GLU A 85 -21.18 -3.52 -8.85
N GLN A 86 -20.56 -2.63 -8.06
CA GLN A 86 -19.20 -2.23 -8.42
C GLN A 86 -18.24 -3.36 -8.02
N PRO A 87 -17.65 -4.07 -9.00
CA PRO A 87 -16.68 -5.10 -8.67
C PRO A 87 -15.58 -4.46 -7.83
N HIS A 88 -15.15 -5.20 -6.79
CA HIS A 88 -14.07 -4.77 -5.91
C HIS A 88 -12.90 -4.23 -6.75
N ILE A 89 -12.21 -3.19 -6.29
CA ILE A 89 -11.15 -2.52 -7.07
C ILE A 89 -10.08 -3.48 -7.61
N GLU A 90 -9.88 -4.61 -6.92
CA GLU A 90 -8.96 -5.68 -7.32
C GLU A 90 -9.44 -6.52 -8.52
N ILE A 91 -10.73 -6.46 -8.83
CA ILE A 91 -11.38 -7.10 -10.00
C ILE A 91 -11.61 -6.05 -11.10
N GLY A 92 -11.23 -4.79 -10.88
CA GLY A 92 -11.33 -3.73 -11.87
C GLY A 92 -10.41 -3.97 -13.06
N THR A 93 -10.87 -3.61 -14.26
CA THR A 93 -10.12 -3.78 -15.52
C THR A 93 -8.69 -3.20 -15.44
N GLN A 94 -8.51 -2.03 -14.82
CA GLN A 94 -7.19 -1.43 -14.66
C GLN A 94 -6.22 -2.27 -13.81
N ARG A 95 -6.72 -3.02 -12.83
CA ARG A 95 -5.91 -3.90 -12.00
C ARG A 95 -5.51 -5.13 -12.80
N ILE A 96 -6.48 -5.73 -13.51
CA ILE A 96 -6.26 -6.87 -14.40
C ILE A 96 -5.22 -6.52 -15.47
N ASP A 97 -5.38 -5.39 -16.17
CA ASP A 97 -4.45 -4.94 -17.21
C ASP A 97 -3.03 -4.74 -16.67
N ARG A 98 -2.90 -4.21 -15.45
CA ARG A 98 -1.59 -4.03 -14.80
C ARG A 98 -0.96 -5.37 -14.46
N ASP A 99 -1.72 -6.27 -13.84
CA ASP A 99 -1.21 -7.58 -13.44
C ASP A 99 -0.82 -8.39 -14.69
N GLU A 100 -1.59 -8.32 -15.78
CA GLU A 100 -1.23 -8.91 -17.08
C GLU A 100 0.08 -8.32 -17.62
N HIS A 101 0.24 -7.00 -17.58
CA HIS A 101 1.46 -6.34 -18.04
C HIS A 101 2.68 -6.74 -17.19
N ASP A 102 2.52 -6.82 -15.87
CA ASP A 102 3.57 -7.23 -14.94
C ASP A 102 3.99 -8.69 -15.17
N VAL A 103 3.03 -9.59 -15.44
CA VAL A 103 3.32 -10.99 -15.81
C VAL A 103 4.08 -11.07 -17.13
N ILE A 104 3.68 -10.30 -18.14
CA ILE A 104 4.38 -10.25 -19.44
C ILE A 104 5.81 -9.76 -19.24
N ALA A 105 6.00 -8.66 -18.50
CA ALA A 105 7.33 -8.12 -18.23
C ALA A 105 8.23 -9.12 -17.50
N LEU A 106 7.70 -9.84 -16.51
CA LEU A 106 8.44 -10.88 -15.78
C LEU A 106 8.80 -12.06 -16.69
N LYS A 107 7.87 -12.48 -17.55
CA LYS A 107 8.11 -13.53 -18.55
C LYS A 107 9.24 -13.16 -19.50
N GLU A 108 9.25 -11.94 -20.04
CA GLU A 108 10.30 -11.45 -20.93
C GLU A 108 11.68 -11.45 -20.25
N GLN A 109 11.75 -11.12 -18.96
CA GLN A 109 13.00 -11.17 -18.19
C GLN A 109 13.50 -12.61 -17.99
N PHE A 110 12.58 -13.55 -17.75
CA PHE A 110 12.91 -14.97 -17.61
C PHE A 110 13.38 -15.58 -18.93
N GLU A 111 12.76 -15.21 -20.04
CA GLU A 111 13.19 -15.60 -21.39
C GLU A 111 14.56 -15.00 -21.73
N PHE A 112 14.79 -13.73 -21.43
CA PHE A 112 16.09 -13.09 -21.63
C PHE A 112 17.20 -13.78 -20.83
N GLY A 113 16.93 -14.10 -19.57
CA GLY A 113 17.90 -14.72 -18.68
C GLY A 113 18.02 -16.24 -18.84
N ASP A 114 17.24 -16.84 -19.73
CA ASP A 114 17.11 -18.29 -19.92
C ASP A 114 17.08 -19.07 -18.59
N VAL A 115 16.29 -18.57 -17.64
CA VAL A 115 16.40 -18.93 -16.20
C VAL A 115 16.01 -20.38 -15.88
N PHE A 116 15.39 -21.07 -16.83
CA PHE A 116 15.00 -22.48 -16.72
C PHE A 116 15.96 -23.42 -17.43
N SER A 117 17.02 -22.89 -18.05
CA SER A 117 18.10 -23.67 -18.66
C SER A 117 19.26 -23.86 -17.69
N ASP A 118 20.03 -24.93 -17.88
CA ASP A 118 21.27 -25.15 -17.16
C ASP A 118 22.37 -24.25 -17.76
N THR A 119 22.53 -23.05 -17.21
CA THR A 119 23.59 -22.11 -17.60
C THR A 119 24.83 -22.23 -16.69
N SER A 120 26.01 -22.02 -17.25
CA SER A 120 27.28 -22.03 -16.51
C SER A 120 27.62 -20.70 -15.84
N HIS A 121 26.76 -19.68 -15.95
CA HIS A 121 27.05 -18.32 -15.51
C HIS A 121 25.92 -17.79 -14.63
N LEU A 122 26.28 -17.07 -13.56
CA LEU A 122 25.28 -16.39 -12.73
C LEU A 122 24.86 -15.07 -13.37
N LEU A 123 23.56 -14.89 -13.58
CA LEU A 123 22.96 -13.68 -14.12
C LEU A 123 22.09 -13.00 -13.04
N ASN A 124 22.20 -11.68 -12.93
CA ASN A 124 21.22 -10.89 -12.20
C ASN A 124 20.07 -10.50 -13.14
N ILE A 125 18.89 -11.08 -12.91
CA ILE A 125 17.70 -10.84 -13.75
C ILE A 125 17.27 -9.37 -13.76
N SER A 126 17.44 -8.65 -12.64
CA SER A 126 17.01 -7.25 -12.54
C SER A 126 17.95 -6.28 -13.26
N THR A 127 19.26 -6.49 -13.16
CA THR A 127 20.27 -5.60 -13.80
C THR A 127 20.73 -6.09 -15.17
N LYS A 128 20.39 -7.33 -15.54
CA LYS A 128 20.85 -8.03 -16.75
C LYS A 128 22.37 -8.19 -16.81
N GLU A 129 23.04 -8.13 -15.66
CA GLU A 129 24.49 -8.27 -15.56
C GLU A 129 24.88 -9.72 -15.31
N VAL A 130 25.91 -10.17 -16.01
CA VAL A 130 26.54 -11.47 -15.80
C VAL A 130 27.65 -11.30 -14.77
N ALA A 131 27.67 -12.16 -13.75
CA ALA A 131 28.73 -12.17 -12.75
C ALA A 131 30.08 -12.50 -13.39
N SER A 132 31.13 -11.79 -12.98
CA SER A 132 32.51 -12.18 -13.27
C SER A 132 32.88 -13.47 -12.53
N GLU A 133 33.93 -14.18 -12.98
CA GLU A 133 34.33 -15.48 -12.43
C GLU A 133 34.58 -15.45 -10.92
N ASP A 134 35.17 -14.36 -10.42
CA ASP A 134 35.43 -14.15 -8.99
C ASP A 134 34.14 -13.98 -8.18
N ILE A 135 33.15 -13.25 -8.69
CA ILE A 135 31.82 -13.13 -8.08
C ILE A 135 31.09 -14.48 -8.13
N GLN A 136 31.18 -15.20 -9.25
CA GLN A 136 30.57 -16.53 -9.37
C GLN A 136 31.15 -17.48 -8.33
N ASN A 137 32.48 -17.56 -8.23
CA ASN A 137 33.15 -18.38 -7.25
C ASN A 137 32.75 -17.99 -5.82
N ASP A 138 32.75 -16.69 -5.50
CA ASP A 138 32.40 -16.20 -4.16
C ASP A 138 30.94 -16.51 -3.77
N LEU A 139 30.00 -16.40 -4.71
CA LEU A 139 28.58 -16.69 -4.47
C LEU A 139 28.31 -18.19 -4.38
N LEU A 140 28.84 -19.00 -5.30
CA LEU A 140 28.60 -20.44 -5.35
C LEU A 140 29.26 -21.19 -4.18
N THR A 141 30.43 -20.73 -3.73
CA THR A 141 31.16 -21.36 -2.61
C THR A 141 30.84 -20.74 -1.24
N ALA A 142 29.95 -19.74 -1.17
CA ALA A 142 29.64 -19.02 0.07
C ALA A 142 29.21 -19.95 1.20
N PHE A 143 28.39 -20.96 0.89
CA PHE A 143 27.93 -21.94 1.85
C PHE A 143 29.09 -22.78 2.42
N GLU A 144 29.91 -23.36 1.54
CA GLU A 144 31.05 -24.21 1.93
C GLU A 144 32.08 -23.42 2.74
N ARG A 145 32.36 -22.18 2.34
CA ARG A 145 33.23 -21.27 3.09
C ARG A 145 32.69 -20.95 4.47
N GLY A 146 31.38 -20.71 4.59
CA GLY A 146 30.72 -20.49 5.88
C GLY A 146 30.78 -21.73 6.78
N LYS A 147 30.58 -22.92 6.20
CA LYS A 147 30.75 -24.19 6.90
C LYS A 147 32.18 -24.35 7.42
N PHE A 148 33.18 -24.18 6.56
CA PHE A 148 34.59 -24.27 6.95
C PHE A 148 34.96 -23.25 8.03
N ALA A 149 34.47 -22.01 7.92
CA ALA A 149 34.70 -20.97 8.93
C ALA A 149 34.04 -21.34 10.29
N THR A 150 32.91 -22.03 10.27
CA THR A 150 32.22 -22.50 11.48
C THR A 150 32.99 -23.64 12.14
N GLU A 151 33.44 -24.62 11.35
CA GLU A 151 34.28 -25.73 11.83
C GLU A 151 35.58 -25.20 12.45
N ALA A 152 36.28 -24.31 11.74
CA ALA A 152 37.48 -23.67 12.25
C ALA A 152 37.24 -22.88 13.55
N PHE A 153 36.09 -22.20 13.67
CA PHE A 153 35.72 -21.49 14.90
C PHE A 153 35.51 -22.44 16.08
N ILE A 154 34.83 -23.58 15.86
CA ILE A 154 34.62 -24.60 16.90
C ILE A 154 35.97 -25.18 17.34
N ASP A 155 36.84 -25.51 16.38
CA ASP A 155 38.16 -26.07 16.64
C ASP A 155 39.10 -25.09 17.33
N GLU A 156 39.03 -23.80 17.00
CA GLU A 156 39.89 -22.80 17.63
C GLU A 156 39.41 -22.42 19.04
N ARG A 157 38.09 -22.31 19.27
CA ARG A 157 37.55 -21.59 20.43
C ARG A 157 36.63 -22.40 21.35
N MET A 158 36.10 -23.52 20.89
CA MET A 158 35.19 -24.37 21.68
C MET A 158 35.90 -25.60 22.26
N GLN A 159 37.23 -25.69 22.09
CA GLN A 159 38.03 -26.75 22.70
C GLN A 159 38.24 -26.46 24.20
N PRO A 160 38.23 -27.49 25.06
CA PRO A 160 38.41 -27.34 26.50
C PRO A 160 39.70 -26.59 26.89
N ASP A 161 40.76 -26.78 26.09
CA ASP A 161 42.09 -26.23 26.32
C ASP A 161 42.39 -24.99 25.45
N SER A 162 41.35 -24.38 24.85
CA SER A 162 41.55 -23.22 23.99
C SER A 162 42.01 -21.99 24.79
N ASN A 163 43.07 -21.36 24.31
CA ASN A 163 43.56 -20.07 24.81
C ASN A 163 42.90 -18.87 24.11
N VAL A 164 41.97 -19.09 23.18
CA VAL A 164 41.30 -18.05 22.39
C VAL A 164 39.89 -17.84 22.90
N THR A 165 39.59 -16.64 23.37
CA THR A 165 38.26 -16.30 23.89
C THR A 165 37.22 -16.24 22.78
N ILE A 166 36.01 -16.77 23.03
CA ILE A 166 34.88 -16.75 22.09
C ILE A 166 34.48 -15.33 21.63
N PHE A 167 34.74 -14.32 22.46
CA PHE A 167 34.42 -12.90 22.20
C PHE A 167 35.44 -12.19 21.30
N ASN A 168 36.55 -12.83 20.94
CA ASN A 168 37.50 -12.24 20.01
C ASN A 168 36.84 -12.00 18.63
N THR A 169 37.26 -10.95 17.93
CA THR A 169 36.71 -10.64 16.62
C THR A 169 36.91 -11.79 15.64
N ILE A 170 35.88 -12.09 14.84
CA ILE A 170 35.97 -13.05 13.75
C ILE A 170 36.44 -12.31 12.49
N PRO A 171 37.46 -12.80 11.77
CA PRO A 171 37.90 -12.20 10.51
C PRO A 171 36.73 -12.10 9.52
N ARG A 172 36.59 -10.95 8.87
CA ARG A 172 35.58 -10.79 7.82
C ARG A 172 36.08 -11.41 6.52
N HIS A 173 35.22 -12.21 5.89
CA HIS A 173 35.41 -12.59 4.51
C HIS A 173 34.80 -11.51 3.61
N ASN A 174 35.65 -10.81 2.85
CA ASN A 174 35.23 -9.80 1.88
C ASN A 174 34.79 -10.47 0.57
N SER A 175 33.70 -11.23 0.60
CA SER A 175 33.14 -11.87 -0.59
C SER A 175 32.58 -10.83 -1.55
N LYS A 176 32.89 -10.97 -2.83
CA LYS A 176 32.34 -10.14 -3.90
C LYS A 176 30.92 -10.59 -4.23
N THR A 177 30.11 -9.64 -4.67
CA THR A 177 28.73 -9.84 -5.09
C THR A 177 28.47 -9.03 -6.35
N PHE A 178 27.28 -9.08 -6.94
CA PHE A 178 26.92 -8.21 -8.07
C PHE A 178 27.11 -6.71 -7.77
N LYS A 179 27.05 -6.29 -6.49
CA LYS A 179 27.38 -4.91 -6.10
C LYS A 179 28.83 -4.51 -6.42
N SER A 180 29.71 -5.49 -6.55
CA SER A 180 31.13 -5.31 -6.85
C SER A 180 31.43 -5.13 -8.34
N LEU A 181 30.43 -5.21 -9.23
CA LEU A 181 30.59 -5.00 -10.68
C LEU A 181 30.67 -3.52 -11.08
N GLY A 182 30.40 -2.59 -10.16
CA GLY A 182 30.41 -1.14 -10.38
C GLY A 182 31.32 -0.38 -9.42
#